data_AF-A0A0G1IFV3-F1
#
_entry.id   AF-A0A0G1IFV3-F1
#
_cell.length_a   1.000
_cell.length_b   1.000
_cell.length_c   1.000
_cell.angle_alpha   90.00
_cell.angle_beta   90.00
_cell.angle_gamma   90.00
#
_symmetry.space_group_name_H-M   'P 1'
#
loop_
_entity.id
_entity.type
_entity.pdbx_description
1 polymer ?
#
loop_
_entity_poly.entity_id
_entity_poly.type
_entity_poly.pdbx_seq_one_letter_code
_entity_poly.pdbx_strand_id
1 'polypeptide(L)'
;MLREKEAALESGVSYVKKWQSVPEILTHVSMLTDLQESLDLAAGYFLRTVDISCASYLLKISNGYLYRVAVLGNITRGFADKSRHAASAHYRETIGDTSDEEILTEQAITGGGLDETGLSDFFGTICIPIRNKDQVLGSFCVFGTSDSLKNPETKLFVTRILDSVISATLEFKQVLVKEHKKLDAVLQSMDHK
;
A
#
# COMPACT_ATOMS: atom_id res chain seq x y z
N MET A 1 -26.44 1.32 26.43
CA MET A 1 -27.21 2.35 25.69
C MET A 1 -26.55 3.71 25.60
N LEU A 2 -26.20 4.44 26.69
CA LEU A 2 -25.54 5.76 26.55
C LEU A 2 -24.08 5.65 26.08
N ARG A 3 -23.26 4.78 26.72
CA ARG A 3 -21.87 4.54 26.31
C ARG A 3 -21.71 3.99 24.90
N GLU A 4 -22.66 3.19 24.42
CA GLU A 4 -22.65 2.65 23.04
C GLU A 4 -22.98 3.75 22.02
N LYS A 5 -23.84 4.70 22.38
CA LYS A 5 -24.14 5.86 21.53
C LYS A 5 -22.99 6.86 21.51
N GLU A 6 -22.30 7.06 22.63
CA GLU A 6 -21.09 7.88 22.71
C GLU A 6 -19.95 7.25 21.91
N ALA A 7 -19.71 5.94 22.06
CA ALA A 7 -18.72 5.22 21.25
C ALA A 7 -19.07 5.23 19.75
N ALA A 8 -20.35 5.10 19.39
CA ALA A 8 -20.79 5.22 18.00
C ALA A 8 -20.56 6.65 17.46
N LEU A 9 -20.82 7.68 18.27
CA LEU A 9 -20.58 9.07 17.89
C LEU A 9 -19.09 9.39 17.75
N GLU A 10 -18.25 8.94 18.69
CA GLU A 10 -16.78 9.05 18.62
C GLU A 10 -16.22 8.29 17.42
N SER A 11 -16.75 7.10 17.12
CA SER A 11 -16.39 6.33 15.92
C SER A 11 -16.78 7.06 14.63
N GLY A 12 -17.96 7.71 14.60
CA GLY A 12 -18.42 8.50 13.46
C GLY A 12 -17.59 9.76 13.23
N VAL A 13 -17.24 10.50 14.30
CA VAL A 13 -16.35 11.66 14.24
C VAL A 13 -14.93 11.27 13.82
N SER A 14 -14.43 10.13 14.31
CA SER A 14 -13.16 9.55 13.89
C SER A 14 -13.17 9.21 12.39
N TYR A 15 -14.26 8.63 11.89
CA TYR A 15 -14.37 8.23 10.50
C TYR A 15 -14.48 9.42 9.53
N VAL A 16 -15.21 10.48 9.89
CA VAL A 16 -15.26 11.72 9.10
C VAL A 16 -13.86 12.32 8.91
N LYS A 17 -13.05 12.36 9.98
CA LYS A 17 -11.66 12.84 9.91
C LYS A 17 -10.80 11.99 8.96
N LYS A 18 -11.00 10.66 8.95
CA LYS A 18 -10.30 9.75 8.02
C LYS A 18 -10.60 10.11 6.56
N TRP A 19 -11.87 10.32 6.20
CA TRP A 19 -12.25 10.73 4.84
C TRP A 19 -11.76 12.12 4.45
N GLN A 20 -11.70 13.06 5.39
CA GLN A 20 -11.18 14.40 5.14
C GLN A 20 -9.69 14.42 4.79
N SER A 21 -8.92 13.40 5.21
CA SER A 21 -7.49 13.28 4.86
C SER A 21 -7.24 12.77 3.43
N VAL A 22 -8.23 12.18 2.77
CA VAL A 22 -8.09 11.53 1.45
C VAL A 22 -7.51 12.46 0.37
N PRO A 23 -7.98 13.71 0.20
CA PRO A 23 -7.45 14.59 -0.84
C PRO A 23 -5.97 14.92 -0.64
N GLU A 24 -5.53 15.08 0.61
CA GLU A 24 -4.13 15.34 0.94
C GLU A 24 -3.26 14.12 0.58
N ILE A 25 -3.71 12.92 0.98
CA ILE A 25 -3.02 11.66 0.66
C ILE A 25 -2.87 11.51 -0.85
N LEU A 26 -3.96 11.69 -1.60
CA LEU A 26 -3.94 11.58 -3.06
C LEU A 26 -2.99 12.60 -3.69
N THR A 27 -3.00 13.85 -3.20
CA THR A 27 -2.13 14.92 -3.70
C THR A 27 -0.66 14.56 -3.49
N HIS A 28 -0.25 14.24 -2.26
CA HIS A 28 1.16 14.00 -1.98
C HIS A 28 1.69 12.72 -2.62
N VAL A 29 0.87 11.66 -2.67
CA VAL A 29 1.31 10.38 -3.26
C VAL A 29 1.41 10.47 -4.79
N SER A 30 0.47 11.17 -5.45
CA SER A 30 0.46 11.31 -6.91
C SER A 30 1.55 12.26 -7.44
N MET A 31 1.98 13.24 -6.64
CA MET A 31 3.06 14.16 -7.03
C MET A 31 4.45 13.51 -7.08
N LEU A 32 4.63 12.33 -6.47
CA LEU A 32 5.90 11.61 -6.49
C LEU A 32 6.12 10.91 -7.84
N THR A 33 7.32 11.06 -8.39
CA THR A 33 7.68 10.52 -9.72
C THR A 33 8.00 9.02 -9.64
N ASP A 34 8.55 8.53 -8.53
CA ASP A 34 8.86 7.11 -8.32
C ASP A 34 7.69 6.34 -7.68
N LEU A 35 7.41 5.12 -8.18
CA LEU A 35 6.26 4.33 -7.71
C LEU A 35 6.50 3.78 -6.29
N GLN A 36 7.72 3.41 -5.95
CA GLN A 36 8.04 2.88 -4.63
C GLN A 36 7.92 3.99 -3.59
N GLU A 37 8.40 5.20 -3.89
CA GLU A 37 8.23 6.37 -3.02
C GLU A 37 6.74 6.70 -2.79
N SER A 38 5.92 6.65 -3.85
CA SER A 38 4.47 6.82 -3.73
C SER A 38 3.85 5.77 -2.78
N LEU A 39 4.23 4.50 -2.93
CA LEU A 39 3.69 3.42 -2.11
C LEU A 39 4.19 3.47 -0.66
N ASP A 40 5.44 3.87 -0.44
CA ASP A 40 6.00 4.14 0.90
C ASP A 40 5.22 5.24 1.61
N LEU A 41 4.95 6.34 0.90
CA LEU A 41 4.20 7.46 1.46
C LEU A 41 2.75 7.06 1.76
N ALA A 42 2.11 6.32 0.86
CA ALA A 42 0.78 5.76 1.09
C ALA A 42 0.77 4.88 2.34
N ALA A 43 1.72 3.95 2.47
CA ALA A 43 1.87 3.09 3.65
C ALA A 43 2.00 3.91 4.95
N GLY A 44 2.82 4.96 4.94
CA GLY A 44 2.95 5.88 6.07
C GLY A 44 1.66 6.61 6.44
N TYR A 45 0.85 7.00 5.46
CA TYR A 45 -0.48 7.58 5.72
C TYR A 45 -1.45 6.57 6.30
N PHE A 46 -1.51 5.35 5.77
CA PHE A 46 -2.41 4.32 6.30
C PHE A 46 -2.10 3.98 7.75
N LEU A 47 -0.82 3.89 8.11
CA LEU A 47 -0.39 3.66 9.49
C LEU A 47 -0.87 4.75 10.46
N ARG A 48 -0.95 6.02 10.01
CA ARG A 48 -1.37 7.15 10.87
C ARG A 48 -2.87 7.38 10.88
N THR A 49 -3.56 7.08 9.77
CA THR A 49 -4.97 7.40 9.56
C THR A 49 -5.88 6.23 9.92
N VAL A 50 -5.39 5.00 9.80
CA VAL A 50 -6.12 3.78 10.13
C VAL A 50 -5.39 3.11 11.28
N ASP A 51 -6.15 2.56 12.23
CA ASP A 51 -5.62 1.74 13.32
C ASP A 51 -5.14 0.40 12.73
N ILE A 52 -3.96 0.44 12.11
CA ILE A 52 -3.24 -0.69 11.53
C ILE A 52 -1.83 -0.76 12.10
N SER A 53 -1.30 -1.97 12.15
CA SER A 53 0.03 -2.23 12.70
C SER A 53 1.10 -2.18 11.63
N CYS A 54 0.71 -2.46 10.37
CA CYS A 54 1.63 -2.66 9.27
C CYS A 54 0.96 -2.40 7.92
N ALA A 55 1.70 -1.81 7.00
CA ALA A 55 1.35 -1.68 5.60
C ALA A 55 2.54 -2.15 4.75
N SER A 56 2.32 -3.03 3.78
CA SER A 56 3.36 -3.59 2.94
C SER A 56 2.97 -3.60 1.47
N TYR A 57 3.94 -3.68 0.59
CA TYR A 57 3.70 -3.99 -0.81
C TYR A 57 4.72 -4.97 -1.37
N LEU A 58 4.25 -5.75 -2.33
CA LEU A 58 5.05 -6.59 -3.22
C LEU A 58 4.92 -6.02 -4.63
N LEU A 59 6.03 -5.78 -5.31
CA LEU A 59 6.07 -5.35 -6.72
C LEU A 59 6.83 -6.35 -7.56
N LYS A 60 6.28 -6.68 -8.73
CA LYS A 60 7.03 -7.33 -9.81
C LYS A 60 7.96 -6.31 -10.44
N ILE A 61 9.25 -6.62 -10.42
CA ILE A 61 10.28 -5.85 -11.12
C ILE A 61 10.92 -6.71 -12.22
N SER A 62 11.75 -6.11 -13.06
CA SER A 62 12.40 -6.80 -14.18
C SER A 62 13.18 -8.04 -13.74
N ASN A 63 13.90 -7.96 -12.62
CA ASN A 63 14.81 -9.01 -12.14
C ASN A 63 14.24 -9.85 -10.99
N GLY A 64 12.93 -9.84 -10.78
CA GLY A 64 12.30 -10.61 -9.71
C GLY A 64 11.17 -9.84 -9.06
N TYR A 65 11.24 -9.70 -7.74
CA TYR A 65 10.21 -9.05 -6.94
C TYR A 65 10.86 -8.21 -5.86
N LEU A 66 10.17 -7.13 -5.48
CA LEU A 66 10.55 -6.24 -4.39
C LEU A 66 9.47 -6.28 -3.32
N TYR A 67 9.85 -6.56 -2.08
CA TYR A 67 8.93 -6.49 -0.94
C TYR A 67 9.39 -5.43 0.05
N ARG A 68 8.48 -4.52 0.42
CA ARG A 68 8.73 -3.47 1.40
C ARG A 68 7.58 -3.39 2.39
N VAL A 69 7.91 -3.12 3.64
CA VAL A 69 6.96 -3.07 4.74
C VAL A 69 7.23 -1.89 5.65
N ALA A 70 6.18 -1.12 5.93
CA ALA A 70 6.18 -0.01 6.85
C ALA A 70 5.43 -0.41 8.13
N VAL A 71 5.99 -0.05 9.27
CA VAL A 71 5.47 -0.40 10.60
C VAL A 71 5.48 0.78 11.54
N LEU A 72 4.63 0.73 12.58
CA LEU A 72 4.71 1.61 13.73
C LEU A 72 5.38 0.88 14.89
N GLY A 73 6.65 1.21 15.16
CA GLY A 73 7.44 0.54 16.18
C GLY A 73 8.03 -0.79 15.70
N ASN A 74 8.47 -1.64 16.63
CA ASN A 74 9.11 -2.90 16.28
C ASN A 74 8.06 -4.00 16.01
N ILE A 75 8.32 -4.83 15.00
CA ILE A 75 7.53 -6.02 14.70
C ILE A 75 8.38 -7.28 14.82
N THR A 76 7.74 -8.43 15.03
CA THR A 76 8.48 -9.69 15.03
C THR A 76 8.88 -10.14 13.63
N ARG A 77 9.95 -10.93 13.53
CA ARG A 77 10.33 -11.56 12.24
C ARG A 77 9.19 -12.39 11.66
N GLY A 78 8.54 -13.21 12.48
CA GLY A 78 7.41 -14.03 12.06
C GLY A 78 6.21 -13.20 11.55
N PHE A 79 5.99 -12.02 12.12
CA PHE A 79 4.98 -11.08 11.63
C PHE A 79 5.36 -10.55 10.23
N ALA A 80 6.62 -10.15 10.04
CA ALA A 80 7.10 -9.65 8.77
C ALA A 80 7.04 -10.73 7.66
N ASP A 81 7.42 -11.97 7.98
CA ASP A 81 7.35 -13.10 7.07
C ASP A 81 5.90 -13.40 6.67
N LYS A 82 4.96 -13.40 7.61
CA LYS A 82 3.53 -13.59 7.29
C LYS A 82 2.97 -12.47 6.42
N SER A 83 3.38 -11.21 6.66
CA SER A 83 2.98 -10.10 5.80
C SER A 83 3.47 -10.31 4.36
N ARG A 84 4.72 -10.73 4.19
CA ARG A 84 5.30 -11.07 2.88
C ARG A 84 4.53 -12.19 2.20
N HIS A 85 4.24 -13.27 2.93
CA HIS A 85 3.46 -14.40 2.42
C HIS A 85 2.06 -13.97 1.96
N ALA A 86 1.36 -13.15 2.74
CA ALA A 86 0.03 -12.66 2.37
C ALA A 86 0.06 -11.79 1.10
N ALA A 87 1.05 -10.90 0.96
CA ALA A 87 1.22 -10.08 -0.24
C ALA A 87 1.56 -10.94 -1.47
N SER A 88 2.42 -11.96 -1.30
CA SER A 88 2.77 -12.93 -2.34
C SER A 88 1.56 -13.75 -2.79
N ALA A 89 0.82 -14.33 -1.85
CA ALA A 89 -0.36 -15.14 -2.13
C ALA A 89 -1.43 -14.32 -2.86
N HIS A 90 -1.72 -13.10 -2.39
CA HIS A 90 -2.68 -12.22 -3.03
C HIS A 90 -2.24 -11.85 -4.46
N TYR A 91 -0.96 -11.52 -4.69
CA TYR A 91 -0.47 -11.20 -6.03
C TYR A 91 -0.66 -12.38 -6.99
N ARG A 92 -0.29 -13.59 -6.57
CA ARG A 92 -0.42 -14.80 -7.36
C ARG A 92 -1.85 -15.16 -7.71
N GLU A 93 -2.72 -15.14 -6.71
CA GLU A 93 -4.14 -15.36 -6.90
C GLU A 93 -4.70 -14.37 -7.93
N THR A 94 -4.29 -13.10 -7.83
CA THR A 94 -4.72 -12.04 -8.75
C THR A 94 -4.29 -12.31 -10.21
N ILE A 95 -3.10 -12.89 -10.43
CA ILE A 95 -2.59 -13.21 -11.78
C ILE A 95 -2.95 -14.63 -12.25
N GLY A 96 -3.64 -15.42 -11.43
CA GLY A 96 -3.97 -16.81 -11.73
C GLY A 96 -2.78 -17.76 -11.67
N ASP A 97 -1.72 -17.41 -10.95
CA ASP A 97 -0.55 -18.27 -10.73
C ASP A 97 -0.81 -19.26 -9.58
N THR A 98 -0.78 -20.55 -9.89
CA THR A 98 -1.02 -21.65 -8.94
C THR A 98 0.26 -22.31 -8.44
N SER A 99 1.43 -21.71 -8.68
CA SER A 99 2.71 -22.24 -8.20
C SER A 99 2.85 -22.13 -6.67
N ASP A 100 3.43 -23.19 -6.08
CA ASP A 100 3.75 -23.26 -4.64
C ASP A 100 5.13 -22.66 -4.29
N GLU A 101 5.89 -22.16 -5.27
CA GLU A 101 7.26 -21.64 -5.04
C GLU A 101 7.21 -20.39 -4.16
N GLU A 102 8.04 -20.17 -3.15
CA GLU A 102 7.96 -18.89 -2.42
C GLU A 102 8.48 -17.73 -3.29
N ILE A 103 7.79 -16.58 -3.32
CA ILE A 103 8.36 -15.35 -3.89
C ILE A 103 9.47 -14.86 -2.95
N LEU A 104 10.69 -15.33 -3.21
CA LEU A 104 11.88 -14.94 -2.45
C LEU A 104 12.30 -13.53 -2.85
N THR A 105 12.21 -12.60 -1.90
CA THR A 105 12.57 -11.19 -2.10
C THR A 105 13.41 -10.66 -0.99
N GLU A 106 14.27 -9.71 -1.33
CA GLU A 106 14.87 -8.83 -0.35
C GLU A 106 13.76 -8.05 0.37
N GLN A 107 13.85 -8.04 1.69
CA GLN A 107 12.90 -7.39 2.56
C GLN A 107 13.49 -6.07 3.06
N ALA A 108 12.80 -4.97 2.78
CA ALA A 108 13.10 -3.69 3.41
C ALA A 108 12.00 -3.30 4.42
N ILE A 109 12.41 -3.01 5.64
CA ILE A 109 11.52 -2.56 6.72
C ILE A 109 11.78 -1.08 6.98
N THR A 110 10.70 -0.28 7.03
CA THR A 110 10.77 1.15 7.31
C THR A 110 9.90 1.53 8.52
N GLY A 111 10.33 2.54 9.28
CA GLY A 111 9.58 3.05 10.45
C GLY A 111 9.78 2.30 11.77
N GLY A 112 10.56 1.20 11.77
CA GLY A 112 10.84 0.41 12.98
C GLY A 112 11.85 -0.72 12.74
N GLY A 113 12.11 -1.53 13.78
CA GLY A 113 13.06 -2.66 13.75
C GLY A 113 12.39 -4.03 13.84
N LEU A 114 13.21 -5.08 13.67
CA LEU A 114 12.83 -6.45 14.00
C LEU A 114 13.13 -6.71 15.47
N ASP A 115 12.12 -7.16 16.20
CA ASP A 115 12.27 -7.72 17.54
C ASP A 115 12.04 -9.24 17.49
N GLU A 116 12.70 -10.00 18.33
CA GLU A 116 12.42 -11.43 18.47
C GLU A 116 11.24 -11.70 19.41
N THR A 117 10.81 -10.67 20.16
CA THR A 117 9.74 -10.75 21.15
C THR A 117 8.53 -9.92 20.72
N GLY A 118 7.35 -10.53 20.66
CA GLY A 118 6.11 -9.83 20.31
C GLY A 118 5.04 -10.70 19.65
N LEU A 119 3.91 -10.09 19.33
CA LEU A 119 2.83 -10.73 18.59
C LEU A 119 3.29 -11.06 17.17
N SER A 120 3.03 -12.29 16.75
CA SER A 120 3.39 -12.80 15.42
C SER A 120 2.19 -12.94 14.48
N ASP A 121 0.99 -12.54 14.92
CA ASP A 121 -0.27 -12.71 14.18
C ASP A 121 -0.98 -11.38 13.93
N PHE A 122 -1.70 -11.33 12.81
CA PHE A 122 -2.65 -10.27 12.48
C PHE A 122 -4.07 -10.76 12.74
N PHE A 123 -4.95 -9.89 13.25
CA PHE A 123 -6.39 -10.20 13.36
C PHE A 123 -7.16 -9.86 12.09
N GLY A 124 -6.62 -8.98 11.24
CA GLY A 124 -7.23 -8.63 9.97
C GLY A 124 -6.18 -8.27 8.91
N THR A 125 -6.52 -8.56 7.67
CA THR A 125 -5.70 -8.29 6.49
C THR A 125 -6.59 -7.80 5.37
N ILE A 126 -6.14 -6.76 4.67
CA ILE A 126 -6.74 -6.29 3.42
C ILE A 126 -5.61 -6.17 2.42
N CYS A 127 -5.74 -6.89 1.31
CA CYS A 127 -4.83 -6.77 0.18
C CYS A 127 -5.62 -6.29 -1.03
N ILE A 128 -4.98 -5.45 -1.84
CA ILE A 128 -5.51 -5.02 -3.13
C ILE A 128 -4.42 -5.15 -4.21
N PRO A 129 -4.80 -5.37 -5.46
CA PRO A 129 -3.83 -5.48 -6.53
C PRO A 129 -3.32 -4.10 -6.93
N ILE A 130 -2.01 -4.01 -7.22
CA ILE A 130 -1.43 -2.81 -7.81
C ILE A 130 -1.56 -2.97 -9.32
N ARG A 131 -2.47 -2.22 -9.96
CA ARG A 131 -2.80 -2.40 -11.38
C ARG A 131 -2.44 -1.19 -12.22
N ASN A 132 -1.77 -1.45 -13.33
CA ASN A 132 -1.60 -0.48 -14.41
C ASN A 132 -2.45 -0.91 -15.60
N LYS A 133 -3.67 -0.36 -15.71
CA LYS A 133 -4.71 -0.86 -16.61
C LYS A 133 -4.96 -2.36 -16.33
N ASP A 134 -4.85 -3.22 -17.34
CA ASP A 134 -5.06 -4.66 -17.21
C ASP A 134 -3.85 -5.39 -16.58
N GLN A 135 -2.68 -4.74 -16.52
CA GLN A 135 -1.46 -5.36 -15.99
C GLN A 135 -1.42 -5.28 -14.47
N VAL A 136 -1.28 -6.43 -13.80
CA VAL A 136 -1.02 -6.49 -12.36
C VAL A 136 0.48 -6.36 -12.10
N LEU A 137 0.86 -5.25 -11.46
CA LEU A 137 2.24 -4.94 -11.10
C LEU A 137 2.64 -5.49 -9.74
N GLY A 138 1.69 -5.82 -8.87
CA GLY A 138 1.99 -6.20 -7.50
C GLY A 138 0.76 -6.30 -6.60
N SER A 139 0.99 -6.26 -5.30
CA SER A 139 -0.06 -6.23 -4.28
C SER A 139 0.33 -5.30 -3.15
N PHE A 140 -0.64 -4.53 -2.67
CA PHE A 140 -0.51 -3.71 -1.48
C PHE A 140 -1.39 -4.30 -0.39
N CYS A 141 -0.86 -4.49 0.80
CA CYS A 141 -1.56 -5.09 1.92
C CYS A 141 -1.45 -4.21 3.17
N VAL A 142 -2.51 -4.15 3.95
CA VAL A 142 -2.49 -3.61 5.31
C VAL A 142 -2.92 -4.68 6.29
N PHE A 143 -2.36 -4.59 7.49
CA PHE A 143 -2.53 -5.58 8.54
C PHE A 143 -2.73 -4.90 9.89
N GLY A 144 -3.63 -5.46 10.69
CA GLY A 144 -4.02 -4.92 11.99
C GLY A 144 -3.96 -5.97 13.08
N THR A 145 -3.46 -5.57 14.24
CA THR A 145 -3.53 -6.31 15.50
C THR A 145 -4.77 -5.97 16.33
N SER A 146 -5.68 -5.16 15.79
CA SER A 146 -7.00 -4.87 16.37
C SER A 146 -8.12 -5.34 15.43
N ASP A 147 -9.33 -5.49 15.96
CA ASP A 147 -10.53 -5.84 15.18
C ASP A 147 -10.96 -4.73 14.20
N SER A 148 -10.27 -3.58 14.20
CA SER A 148 -10.54 -2.43 13.33
C SER A 148 -10.62 -2.82 11.85
N LEU A 149 -9.79 -3.75 11.38
CA LEU A 149 -9.83 -4.23 9.99
C LEU A 149 -10.94 -5.23 9.68
N LYS A 150 -11.59 -5.81 10.70
CA LYS A 150 -12.80 -6.63 10.51
C LYS A 150 -14.06 -5.77 10.33
N ASN A 151 -14.00 -4.49 10.72
CA ASN A 151 -15.10 -3.56 10.52
C ASN A 151 -15.32 -3.32 9.00
N PRO A 152 -16.54 -3.56 8.47
CA PRO A 152 -16.82 -3.43 7.04
C PRO A 152 -16.57 -2.03 6.47
N GLU A 153 -16.80 -0.97 7.25
CA GLU A 153 -16.58 0.41 6.82
C GLU A 153 -15.09 0.71 6.72
N THR A 154 -14.30 0.31 7.73
CA THR A 154 -12.84 0.44 7.67
C THR A 154 -12.27 -0.36 6.51
N LYS A 155 -12.78 -1.58 6.27
CA LYS A 155 -12.40 -2.38 5.11
C LYS A 155 -12.71 -1.67 3.79
N LEU A 156 -13.91 -1.12 3.67
CA LEU A 156 -14.33 -0.37 2.48
C LEU A 156 -13.48 0.90 2.27
N PHE A 157 -13.21 1.65 3.34
CA PHE A 157 -12.37 2.85 3.35
C PHE A 157 -10.97 2.54 2.82
N VAL A 158 -10.30 1.57 3.47
CA VAL A 158 -8.95 1.15 3.12
C VAL A 158 -8.89 0.69 1.66
N THR A 159 -9.82 -0.17 1.26
CA THR A 159 -9.87 -0.71 -0.12
C THR A 159 -10.03 0.42 -1.13
N ARG A 160 -10.98 1.34 -0.93
CA ARG A 160 -11.25 2.43 -1.87
C ARG A 160 -10.09 3.42 -1.97
N ILE A 161 -9.47 3.78 -0.86
CA ILE A 161 -8.37 4.74 -0.89
C ILE A 161 -7.14 4.12 -1.47
N LEU A 162 -6.79 2.89 -1.10
CA LEU A 162 -5.65 2.19 -1.69
C LEU A 162 -5.81 2.11 -3.22
N ASP A 163 -6.99 1.72 -3.69
CA ASP A 163 -7.27 1.59 -5.10
C ASP A 163 -7.20 2.94 -5.83
N SER A 164 -7.80 3.98 -5.24
CA SER A 164 -7.76 5.35 -5.78
C SER A 164 -6.35 5.92 -5.82
N VAL A 165 -5.58 5.75 -4.74
CA VAL A 165 -4.19 6.23 -4.61
C VAL A 165 -3.31 5.55 -5.63
N ILE A 166 -3.39 4.22 -5.74
CA ILE A 166 -2.59 3.46 -6.70
C ILE A 166 -2.95 3.83 -8.14
N SER A 167 -4.25 3.91 -8.45
CA SER A 167 -4.72 4.26 -9.79
C SER A 167 -4.29 5.67 -10.20
N ALA A 168 -4.54 6.67 -9.36
CA ALA A 168 -4.17 8.06 -9.62
C ALA A 168 -2.64 8.23 -9.79
N THR A 169 -1.86 7.53 -8.95
CA THR A 169 -0.40 7.51 -9.03
C THR A 169 0.09 6.97 -10.36
N LEU A 170 -0.48 5.86 -10.84
CA LEU A 170 -0.06 5.23 -12.08
C LEU A 170 -0.51 6.04 -13.31
N GLU A 171 -1.72 6.61 -13.29
CA GLU A 171 -2.19 7.51 -14.34
C GLU A 171 -1.30 8.76 -14.47
N PHE A 172 -0.97 9.40 -13.36
CA PHE A 172 -0.12 10.58 -13.37
C PHE A 172 1.28 10.26 -13.92
N LYS A 173 1.86 9.12 -13.52
CA LYS A 173 3.16 8.67 -14.06
C LYS A 173 3.11 8.42 -15.56
N GLN A 174 2.02 7.87 -16.09
CA GLN A 174 1.88 7.71 -17.56
C GLN A 174 1.88 9.06 -18.27
N VAL A 175 1.23 10.08 -17.70
CA VAL A 175 1.27 11.45 -18.24
C VAL A 175 2.70 11.99 -18.21
N LEU A 176 3.42 11.87 -17.10
CA LEU A 176 4.81 12.31 -16.99
C LEU A 176 5.72 11.64 -18.03
N VAL A 177 5.65 10.31 -18.19
CA VAL A 177 6.43 9.58 -19.21
C VAL A 177 6.10 10.07 -20.61
N LYS A 178 4.83 10.33 -20.91
CA LYS A 178 4.39 10.85 -22.21
C LYS A 178 4.94 12.25 -22.47
N GLU A 179 4.89 13.15 -21.50
CA GLU A 179 5.42 14.50 -21.65
C GLU A 179 6.95 14.52 -21.72
N HIS A 180 7.64 13.65 -20.96
CA HIS A 180 9.10 13.54 -21.04
C HIS A 180 9.56 13.07 -22.42
N LYS A 181 8.92 12.04 -23.00
CA LYS A 181 9.21 11.58 -24.37
C LYS A 181 8.98 12.65 -25.42
N LYS A 182 7.98 13.53 -25.24
CA LYS A 182 7.77 14.66 -26.15
C LYS A 182 8.91 15.68 -26.04
N LEU A 183 9.36 15.97 -24.82
CA LEU A 183 10.48 16.88 -24.58
C LEU A 183 11.77 16.34 -25.20
N ASP A 184 12.07 15.05 -25.00
CA ASP A 184 13.24 14.39 -25.59
C ASP A 184 13.22 14.46 -27.12
N ALA A 185 12.06 14.24 -27.74
CA ALA A 185 11.90 14.33 -29.18
C ALA A 185 12.14 15.76 -29.71
N VAL A 186 11.71 16.79 -28.96
CA VAL A 186 12.00 18.19 -29.30
C VAL A 186 13.49 18.48 -29.19
N LEU A 187 14.15 18.06 -28.10
CA LEU A 187 15.59 18.27 -27.89
C LEU A 187 16.42 17.59 -28.99
N GLN A 188 16.11 16.34 -29.33
CA GLN A 188 16.78 15.62 -30.43
C GLN A 188 16.57 16.30 -31.79
N SER A 189 15.40 16.92 -32.02
CA SER A 189 15.14 17.68 -33.25
C SER A 189 15.91 19.00 -33.33
N MET A 190 16.39 19.51 -32.19
CA MET A 190 17.22 20.72 -32.11
C MET A 190 18.70 20.41 -32.29
N ASP A 191 19.18 19.25 -31.83
CA ASP A 191 20.57 18.80 -32.00
C ASP A 191 20.90 18.36 -33.44
N HIS A 192 19.88 18.08 -34.25
CA HIS A 192 20.02 17.76 -35.68
C HIS A 192 19.91 18.98 -36.62
N LYS A 193 20.02 20.21 -36.08
CA LYS A 193 20.12 21.46 -36.84
C LYS A 193 21.51 22.08 -36.70
#